data_AF-A0A0U3PNP5-F1
#
_entry.id   AF-A0A0U3PNP5-F1
#
_cell.length_a   1.000
_cell.length_b   1.000
_cell.length_c   1.000
_cell.angle_alpha   90.00
_cell.angle_beta   90.00
_cell.angle_gamma   90.00
#
_symmetry.space_group_name_H-M   'P 1'
#
loop_
_entity.id
_entity.type
_entity.pdbx_description
1 polymer ?
#
loop_
_entity_poly.entity_id
_entity_poly.type
_entity_poly.pdbx_seq_one_letter_code
_entity_poly.pdbx_strand_id
1 'polypeptide(L)'
;MRKNRLVRFLVAGLVLPLAVVLGIAVPSEAAGRAGVALSTSAGPAGASVTVTGTGFARQSSGTLTAGSSTIPFTTGANGSFAADVTIPASTAATVVVTAKSGKTSASAPYSVTYSPASTSAGRDSAAMASSAPITMAAPAQMSTTTVNLPISSDPLRFGVSTPGGPLATSELDAVATLVNENPSIVMSYKDFSQAAPIADLNAVDARGATSLITWEPWLWSGNGANQPAYALDRITAGDFDTYITQWGTALAAWDKPVMLRFAHEMNGNWYPWAESANGNQAGDYVAAWRHVHDVVAATGATNVQWLWSPNVPYWGSTPLSGLYPGAGYVDVVGLDGYNWGTAASWSSWTSPSALFGDGLTALRSLAPGKPIIISETGSAEAGGSKADWNTALVSYLAAQSDVTAFVWFHHNKEVDWRINSSTSSANALATALAARNS
;
A
#
# COMPACT_ATOMS: atom_id res chain seq x y z
N MET A 1 -17.87 15.21 -74.77
CA MET A 1 -18.21 13.82 -75.13
C MET A 1 -18.10 12.94 -73.88
N ARG A 2 -19.17 12.20 -73.53
CA ARG A 2 -19.33 11.09 -72.55
C ARG A 2 -18.91 11.36 -71.08
N LYS A 3 -19.81 11.56 -70.11
CA LYS A 3 -20.91 10.75 -69.49
C LYS A 3 -20.45 9.71 -68.42
N ASN A 4 -20.89 9.99 -67.19
CA ASN A 4 -21.22 9.15 -66.02
C ASN A 4 -21.54 7.65 -66.27
N ARG A 5 -21.18 6.76 -65.32
CA ARG A 5 -22.10 6.24 -64.26
C ARG A 5 -21.48 5.15 -63.35
N LEU A 6 -21.80 5.29 -62.06
CA LEU A 6 -22.02 4.31 -60.96
C LEU A 6 -21.91 2.80 -61.24
N VAL A 7 -21.32 2.05 -60.28
CA VAL A 7 -21.96 0.93 -59.53
C VAL A 7 -21.33 0.81 -58.11
N ARG A 8 -22.16 0.61 -57.07
CA ARG A 8 -21.86 0.25 -55.65
C ARG A 8 -21.87 -1.29 -55.47
N PHE A 9 -21.15 -1.84 -54.48
CA PHE A 9 -21.52 -2.93 -53.51
C PHE A 9 -20.25 -3.24 -52.66
N LEU A 10 -20.16 -2.92 -51.36
CA LEU A 10 -20.63 -3.58 -50.11
C LEU A 10 -19.58 -4.50 -49.41
N VAL A 11 -19.17 -4.07 -48.19
CA VAL A 11 -18.84 -4.81 -46.93
C VAL A 11 -17.71 -5.87 -46.90
N ALA A 12 -16.68 -5.62 -46.07
CA ALA A 12 -16.37 -6.37 -44.83
C ALA A 12 -15.03 -5.88 -44.25
N GLY A 13 -14.98 -5.62 -42.94
CA GLY A 13 -13.82 -5.06 -42.25
C GLY A 13 -12.77 -6.09 -41.82
N LEU A 14 -11.55 -5.61 -41.53
CA LEU A 14 -10.77 -6.01 -40.36
C LEU A 14 -9.61 -5.01 -40.17
N VAL A 15 -9.46 -4.54 -38.93
CA VAL A 15 -8.38 -3.67 -38.45
C VAL A 15 -7.40 -4.53 -37.66
N LEU A 16 -6.09 -4.44 -37.95
CA LEU A 16 -4.99 -4.08 -37.03
C LEU A 16 -3.62 -4.60 -37.53
N PRO A 17 -2.52 -3.93 -37.12
CA PRO A 17 -1.20 -4.02 -37.71
C PRO A 17 -0.29 -5.03 -36.99
N LEU A 18 0.70 -5.53 -37.72
CA LEU A 18 1.75 -6.40 -37.24
C LEU A 18 2.95 -5.54 -36.79
N ALA A 19 3.17 -5.42 -35.48
CA ALA A 19 4.41 -4.91 -34.93
C ALA A 19 5.30 -6.10 -34.52
N VAL A 20 6.48 -6.14 -35.12
CA VAL A 20 7.54 -7.14 -34.93
C VAL A 20 8.13 -7.00 -33.52
N VAL A 21 8.06 -8.06 -32.72
CA VAL A 21 8.82 -8.19 -31.48
C VAL A 21 10.13 -8.91 -31.81
N LEU A 22 11.25 -8.23 -31.59
CA LEU A 22 12.58 -8.84 -31.59
C LEU A 22 12.65 -9.89 -30.47
N GLY A 23 12.96 -11.13 -30.85
CA GLY A 23 13.13 -12.24 -29.93
C GLY A 23 14.36 -12.09 -29.05
N ILE A 24 14.17 -12.28 -27.75
CA ILE A 24 15.23 -12.72 -26.86
C ILE A 24 15.32 -14.24 -27.06
N ALA A 25 16.43 -14.71 -27.63
CA ALA A 25 16.69 -16.13 -27.81
C ALA A 25 16.83 -16.80 -26.43
N VAL A 26 15.89 -17.68 -26.11
CA VAL A 26 15.98 -18.59 -24.97
C VAL A 26 16.90 -19.75 -25.38
N PRO A 27 17.88 -20.17 -24.56
CA PRO A 27 18.77 -21.27 -24.92
C PRO A 27 17.97 -22.55 -25.22
N SER A 28 18.29 -23.17 -26.35
CA SER A 28 17.89 -24.53 -26.69
C SER A 28 18.80 -25.51 -25.97
N GLU A 29 18.28 -26.30 -25.02
CA GLU A 29 18.53 -27.76 -24.92
C GLU A 29 17.86 -28.43 -23.70
N ALA A 30 17.61 -29.73 -23.87
CA ALA A 30 17.08 -30.75 -22.96
C ALA A 30 15.54 -30.80 -22.79
N ALA A 31 14.98 -31.98 -23.05
CA ALA A 31 13.63 -32.38 -22.65
C ALA A 31 13.55 -32.44 -21.11
N GLY A 32 13.51 -31.26 -20.49
CA GLY A 32 13.43 -31.09 -19.05
C GLY A 32 12.08 -31.53 -18.53
N ARG A 33 12.08 -32.02 -17.28
CA ARG A 33 10.85 -32.22 -16.51
C ARG A 33 10.02 -30.94 -16.57
N ALA A 34 8.69 -31.08 -16.60
CA ALA A 34 7.81 -29.92 -16.62
C ALA A 34 8.15 -28.96 -15.48
N GLY A 35 8.25 -27.68 -15.82
CA GLY A 35 8.65 -26.62 -14.91
C GLY A 35 7.72 -25.43 -15.03
N VAL A 36 7.58 -24.69 -13.93
CA VAL A 36 6.80 -23.46 -13.85
C VAL A 36 7.64 -22.39 -13.16
N ALA A 37 7.63 -21.18 -13.72
CA ALA A 37 8.23 -19.98 -13.14
C ALA A 37 7.17 -18.89 -13.01
N LEU A 38 7.23 -18.16 -11.89
CA LEU A 38 6.37 -17.03 -11.59
C LEU A 38 7.10 -15.73 -11.94
N SER A 39 6.39 -14.75 -12.49
CA SER A 39 6.93 -13.39 -12.70
C SER A 39 7.44 -12.77 -11.40
N THR A 40 6.82 -13.15 -10.28
CA THR A 40 7.21 -12.81 -8.91
C THR A 40 6.93 -14.01 -7.99
N SER A 41 7.84 -14.34 -7.08
CA SER A 41 7.67 -15.43 -6.11
C SER A 41 7.04 -15.00 -4.78
N ALA A 42 6.71 -13.72 -4.62
CA ALA A 42 6.05 -13.16 -3.44
C ALA A 42 5.23 -11.91 -3.77
N GLY A 43 4.23 -11.60 -2.95
CA GLY A 43 3.39 -10.40 -3.04
C GLY A 43 2.01 -10.59 -2.37
N PRO A 44 1.11 -9.60 -2.41
CA PRO A 44 -0.16 -9.67 -1.68
C PRO A 44 -1.17 -10.61 -2.35
N ALA A 45 -2.13 -11.12 -1.57
CA ALA A 45 -3.36 -11.65 -2.13
C ALA A 45 -4.06 -10.55 -2.95
N GLY A 46 -4.66 -10.94 -4.07
CA GLY A 46 -5.16 -10.05 -5.11
C GLY A 46 -4.15 -9.75 -6.21
N ALA A 47 -2.87 -10.05 -6.03
CA ALA A 47 -1.86 -9.85 -7.07
C ALA A 47 -2.11 -10.76 -8.28
N SER A 48 -2.03 -10.19 -9.49
CA SER A 48 -1.98 -10.95 -10.73
C SER A 48 -0.54 -11.39 -10.99
N VAL A 49 -0.30 -12.69 -11.10
CA VAL A 49 1.03 -13.29 -11.32
C VAL A 49 1.04 -13.97 -12.68
N THR A 50 1.95 -13.54 -13.55
CA THR A 50 2.19 -14.23 -14.82
C THR A 50 2.98 -15.49 -14.56
N VAL A 51 2.44 -16.61 -15.02
CA VAL A 51 3.02 -17.94 -14.87
C VAL A 51 3.49 -18.43 -16.23
N THR A 52 4.78 -18.71 -16.33
CA THR A 52 5.38 -19.32 -17.53
C THR A 52 5.69 -20.78 -17.24
N GLY A 53 5.36 -21.66 -18.18
CA GLY A 53 5.65 -23.09 -18.04
C GLY A 53 6.28 -23.67 -19.29
N THR A 54 7.12 -24.69 -19.08
CA THR A 54 7.82 -25.44 -20.14
C THR A 54 7.77 -26.94 -19.83
N GLY A 55 8.01 -27.79 -20.84
CA GLY A 55 8.03 -29.25 -20.68
C GLY A 55 6.64 -29.91 -20.58
N PHE A 56 5.58 -29.22 -21.01
CA PHE A 56 4.23 -29.78 -21.08
C PHE A 56 3.93 -30.40 -22.46
N ALA A 57 2.86 -31.21 -22.56
CA ALA A 57 2.41 -31.74 -23.84
C ALA A 57 2.07 -30.59 -24.81
N ARG A 58 2.44 -30.71 -26.08
CA ARG A 58 2.24 -29.68 -27.11
C ARG A 58 0.77 -29.55 -27.49
N GLN A 59 0.29 -28.33 -27.73
CA GLN A 59 -1.08 -28.05 -28.17
C GLN A 59 -2.15 -28.71 -27.29
N SER A 60 -1.91 -28.71 -25.98
CA SER A 60 -2.76 -29.38 -25.00
C SER A 60 -3.36 -28.36 -24.04
N SER A 61 -4.62 -28.58 -23.67
CA SER A 61 -5.29 -27.79 -22.65
C SER A 61 -4.80 -28.18 -21.26
N GLY A 62 -4.78 -27.21 -20.36
CA GLY A 62 -4.39 -27.39 -18.96
C GLY A 62 -5.10 -26.40 -18.04
N THR A 63 -4.86 -26.55 -16.75
CA THR A 63 -5.38 -25.67 -15.70
C THR A 63 -4.23 -25.17 -14.84
N LEU A 64 -4.26 -23.89 -14.54
CA LEU A 64 -3.40 -23.24 -13.58
C LEU A 64 -4.22 -22.92 -12.33
N THR A 65 -3.78 -23.44 -11.18
CA THR A 65 -4.45 -23.30 -9.89
C THR A 65 -3.55 -22.57 -8.90
N ALA A 66 -4.08 -21.57 -8.20
CA ALA A 66 -3.43 -20.90 -7.07
C ALA A 66 -4.46 -20.78 -5.93
N GLY A 67 -4.35 -21.64 -4.91
CA GLY A 67 -5.36 -21.70 -3.85
C GLY A 67 -6.75 -22.04 -4.39
N SER A 68 -7.74 -21.16 -4.17
CA SER A 68 -9.09 -21.26 -4.73
C SER A 68 -9.23 -20.74 -6.17
N SER A 69 -8.26 -19.99 -6.70
CA SER A 69 -8.27 -19.51 -8.08
C SER A 69 -7.87 -20.63 -9.05
N THR A 70 -8.66 -20.83 -10.11
CA THR A 70 -8.32 -21.77 -11.20
C THR A 70 -8.66 -21.14 -12.54
N ILE A 71 -7.68 -21.11 -13.45
CA ILE A 71 -7.86 -20.60 -14.82
C ILE A 71 -7.35 -21.60 -15.86
N PRO A 72 -7.96 -21.66 -17.06
CA PRO A 72 -7.49 -22.52 -18.14
C PRO A 72 -6.27 -21.93 -18.85
N PHE A 73 -5.41 -22.79 -19.41
CA PHE A 73 -4.39 -22.40 -20.39
C PHE A 73 -4.29 -23.43 -21.52
N THR A 74 -3.65 -23.06 -22.63
CA THR A 74 -3.30 -23.99 -23.71
C THR A 74 -1.82 -23.84 -24.04
N THR A 75 -1.12 -24.97 -24.22
CA THR A 75 0.30 -24.95 -24.56
C THR A 75 0.54 -24.72 -26.05
N GLY A 76 1.64 -24.06 -26.38
CA GLY A 76 2.10 -23.86 -27.76
C GLY A 76 2.69 -25.12 -28.40
N ALA A 77 3.13 -24.98 -29.65
CA ALA A 77 3.73 -26.06 -30.44
C ALA A 77 5.04 -26.62 -29.85
N ASN A 78 5.67 -25.90 -28.93
CA ASN A 78 6.87 -26.32 -28.19
C ASN A 78 6.56 -26.84 -26.77
N GLY A 79 5.28 -26.91 -26.36
CA GLY A 79 4.89 -27.36 -25.02
C GLY A 79 5.08 -26.31 -23.92
N SER A 80 5.24 -25.04 -24.29
CA SER A 80 5.28 -23.91 -23.35
C SER A 80 3.94 -23.19 -23.24
N PHE A 81 3.73 -22.45 -22.15
CA PHE A 81 2.58 -21.55 -21.99
C PHE A 81 2.97 -20.32 -21.16
N ALA A 82 2.15 -19.27 -21.26
CA ALA A 82 2.13 -18.15 -20.34
C ALA A 82 0.66 -17.83 -20.00
N ALA A 83 0.33 -17.67 -18.73
CA ALA A 83 -1.02 -17.33 -18.28
C ALA A 83 -0.97 -16.57 -16.94
N ASP A 84 -1.90 -15.65 -16.74
CA ASP A 84 -1.98 -14.85 -15.51
C ASP A 84 -2.97 -15.47 -14.52
N VAL A 85 -2.57 -15.60 -13.26
CA VAL A 85 -3.45 -16.05 -12.18
C VAL A 85 -3.46 -15.05 -11.04
N THR A 86 -4.65 -14.71 -10.56
CA THR A 86 -4.81 -13.88 -9.36
C THR A 86 -4.64 -14.74 -8.11
N ILE A 87 -3.71 -14.35 -7.24
CA ILE A 87 -3.49 -15.02 -5.95
C ILE A 87 -4.69 -14.72 -5.05
N PRO A 88 -5.46 -15.71 -4.58
CA PRO A 88 -6.65 -15.46 -3.79
C PRO A 88 -6.29 -15.03 -2.37
N ALA A 89 -7.27 -14.43 -1.66
CA ALA A 89 -7.18 -14.27 -0.21
C ALA A 89 -6.97 -15.63 0.46
N SER A 90 -5.95 -15.71 1.31
CA SER A 90 -5.51 -16.91 2.01
C SER A 90 -5.06 -16.59 3.44
N THR A 91 -5.30 -17.49 4.39
CA THR A 91 -4.68 -17.44 5.73
C THR A 91 -3.26 -18.01 5.73
N ALA A 92 -2.88 -18.75 4.69
CA ALA A 92 -1.58 -19.36 4.57
C ALA A 92 -0.53 -18.36 4.07
N ALA A 93 0.65 -18.36 4.71
CA ALA A 93 1.80 -17.55 4.31
C ALA A 93 2.36 -17.91 2.92
N THR A 94 1.94 -19.04 2.35
CA THR A 94 2.32 -19.47 1.00
C THR A 94 1.12 -20.05 0.27
N VAL A 95 0.93 -19.63 -0.98
CA VAL A 95 0.02 -20.24 -1.95
C VAL A 95 0.85 -21.01 -2.96
N VAL A 96 0.55 -22.29 -3.16
CA VAL A 96 1.22 -23.09 -4.20
C VAL A 96 0.50 -22.87 -5.52
N VAL A 97 1.23 -22.39 -6.52
CA VAL A 97 0.74 -22.21 -7.88
C VAL A 97 1.08 -23.45 -8.69
N THR A 98 0.08 -24.17 -9.20
CA THR A 98 0.23 -25.46 -9.89
C THR A 98 -0.35 -25.38 -11.30
N ALA A 99 0.47 -25.71 -12.29
CA ALA A 99 0.03 -25.94 -13.66
C ALA A 99 -0.10 -27.43 -13.93
N LYS A 100 -1.23 -27.86 -14.51
CA LYS A 100 -1.50 -29.25 -14.86
C LYS A 100 -2.03 -29.37 -16.28
N SER A 101 -1.48 -30.26 -17.08
CA SER A 101 -2.01 -30.65 -18.39
C SER A 101 -1.89 -32.17 -18.55
N GLY A 102 -3.03 -32.86 -18.70
CA GLY A 102 -3.09 -34.32 -18.68
C GLY A 102 -2.51 -34.92 -17.39
N LYS A 103 -1.49 -35.79 -17.54
CA LYS A 103 -0.75 -36.43 -16.43
C LYS A 103 0.45 -35.60 -15.92
N THR A 104 0.77 -34.50 -16.59
CA THR A 104 1.94 -33.67 -16.29
C THR A 104 1.54 -32.51 -15.39
N SER A 105 2.28 -32.30 -14.29
CA SER A 105 2.08 -31.17 -13.39
C SER A 105 3.41 -30.59 -12.92
N ALA A 106 3.46 -29.28 -12.73
CA ALA A 106 4.56 -28.58 -12.10
C ALA A 106 4.02 -27.44 -11.23
N SER A 107 4.76 -27.10 -10.16
CA SER A 107 4.32 -26.13 -9.16
C SER A 107 5.45 -25.21 -8.74
N ALA A 108 5.10 -23.99 -8.34
CA ALA A 108 6.00 -23.03 -7.71
C ALA A 108 5.30 -22.38 -6.50
N PRO A 109 6.02 -22.19 -5.37
CA PRO A 109 5.46 -21.49 -4.22
C PRO A 109 5.40 -19.98 -4.49
N TYR A 110 4.31 -19.36 -4.03
CA TYR A 110 4.15 -17.92 -3.96
C TYR A 110 3.99 -17.50 -2.50
N SER A 111 4.89 -16.67 -2.00
CA SER A 111 4.84 -16.19 -0.61
C SER A 111 3.86 -15.02 -0.50
N VAL A 112 2.81 -15.17 0.31
CA VAL A 112 1.78 -14.15 0.49
C VAL A 112 2.30 -13.12 1.50
N THR A 113 2.56 -11.90 1.04
CA THR A 113 3.09 -10.82 1.89
C THR A 113 2.00 -10.08 2.67
N TYR A 114 0.76 -10.15 2.19
CA TYR A 114 -0.44 -9.60 2.83
C TYR A 114 -1.69 -10.32 2.30
N SER A 115 -2.69 -10.59 3.14
CA SER A 115 -3.96 -11.16 2.70
C SER A 115 -5.10 -10.80 3.65
N PRO A 116 -6.26 -10.32 3.16
CA PRO A 116 -7.38 -9.94 4.02
C PRO A 116 -8.01 -11.13 4.77
N ALA A 117 -7.75 -12.37 4.35
CA ALA A 117 -8.23 -13.57 5.03
C ALA A 117 -7.45 -13.91 6.32
N SER A 118 -6.31 -13.26 6.61
CA SER A 118 -5.48 -13.56 7.79
C SER A 118 -6.06 -13.10 9.13
N THR A 119 -7.26 -12.51 9.16
CA THR A 119 -7.91 -11.99 10.37
C THR A 119 -8.60 -13.04 11.26
N SER A 120 -8.53 -14.33 10.93
CA SER A 120 -9.11 -15.41 11.74
C SER A 120 -8.06 -16.39 12.29
N ALA A 121 -7.37 -16.01 13.37
CA ALA A 121 -6.71 -16.95 14.27
C ALA A 121 -6.63 -16.33 15.68
N GLY A 122 -7.65 -16.55 16.50
CA GLY A 122 -7.66 -16.05 17.88
C GLY A 122 -8.99 -16.08 18.61
N ARG A 123 -9.83 -17.10 18.40
CA ARG A 123 -10.91 -17.46 19.34
C ARG A 123 -11.05 -18.96 19.33
N ASP A 124 -10.41 -19.63 20.28
CA ASP A 124 -10.93 -20.88 20.80
C ASP A 124 -10.69 -20.93 22.31
N SER A 125 -11.81 -21.01 23.01
CA SER A 125 -11.95 -21.06 24.45
C SER A 125 -11.38 -22.39 24.98
N ALA A 126 -10.45 -22.31 25.93
CA ALA A 126 -9.99 -23.46 26.68
C ALA A 126 -11.12 -23.95 27.62
N ALA A 127 -11.73 -25.08 27.27
CA ALA A 127 -12.53 -25.90 28.18
C ALA A 127 -11.65 -26.99 28.79
N MET A 128 -11.76 -27.16 30.11
CA MET A 128 -11.04 -28.11 30.93
C MET A 128 -11.22 -29.56 30.49
N ALA A 129 -10.11 -30.33 30.46
CA ALA A 129 -10.11 -31.74 30.83
C ALA A 129 -8.74 -32.13 31.39
N SER A 130 -8.77 -32.77 32.56
CA SER A 130 -7.65 -33.21 33.37
C SER A 130 -7.04 -34.51 32.83
N SER A 131 -5.71 -34.56 32.70
CA SER A 131 -4.92 -35.80 32.83
C SER A 131 -3.50 -35.48 33.35
N ALA A 132 -3.02 -36.34 34.26
CA ALA A 132 -1.81 -36.18 35.06
C ALA A 132 -0.49 -36.34 34.26
N PRO A 133 0.67 -35.91 34.80
CA PRO A 133 1.82 -35.51 34.00
C PRO A 133 2.81 -36.66 33.71
N ILE A 134 3.48 -36.59 32.56
CA ILE A 134 4.77 -37.24 32.35
C ILE A 134 5.81 -36.12 32.27
N THR A 135 6.72 -36.11 33.24
CA THR A 135 7.78 -35.12 33.39
C THR A 135 8.85 -35.32 32.32
N MET A 136 8.96 -34.40 31.38
CA MET A 136 10.19 -34.19 30.61
C MET A 136 10.69 -32.76 30.87
N ALA A 137 11.96 -32.67 31.27
CA ALA A 137 12.62 -31.42 31.60
C ALA A 137 12.62 -30.47 30.39
N ALA A 138 12.05 -29.27 30.58
CA ALA A 138 12.09 -28.21 29.58
C ALA A 138 13.51 -27.64 29.48
N PRO A 139 14.04 -27.38 28.27
CA PRO A 139 15.23 -26.56 28.13
C PRO A 139 14.90 -25.13 28.59
N ALA A 140 15.86 -24.49 29.27
CA ALA A 140 15.71 -23.17 29.86
C ALA A 140 15.17 -22.16 28.83
N GLN A 141 14.02 -21.56 29.14
CA GLN A 141 13.53 -20.39 28.42
C GLN A 141 14.52 -19.25 28.61
N MET A 142 15.18 -18.83 27.54
CA MET A 142 15.84 -17.53 27.52
C MET A 142 14.76 -16.47 27.73
N SER A 143 14.84 -15.73 28.84
CA SER A 143 14.06 -14.51 29.02
C SER A 143 14.47 -13.51 27.95
N THR A 144 13.62 -13.29 26.94
CA THR A 144 13.75 -12.12 26.07
C THR A 144 13.28 -10.92 26.87
N THR A 145 14.21 -10.22 27.50
CA THR A 145 13.95 -8.90 28.08
C THR A 145 13.44 -8.01 26.96
N THR A 146 12.14 -7.69 26.95
CA THR A 146 11.57 -6.73 26.00
C THR A 146 12.21 -5.38 26.30
N VAL A 147 13.12 -4.93 25.44
CA VAL A 147 13.71 -3.59 25.57
C VAL A 147 12.60 -2.60 25.24
N ASN A 148 12.03 -1.98 26.27
CA ASN A 148 11.07 -0.90 26.08
C ASN A 148 11.84 0.37 25.70
N LEU A 149 12.05 0.58 24.40
CA LEU A 149 12.74 1.77 23.88
C LEU A 149 11.87 3.03 24.10
N PRO A 150 12.46 4.21 24.37
CA PRO A 150 11.68 5.43 24.49
C PRO A 150 11.15 5.89 23.13
N ILE A 151 10.03 6.61 23.15
CA ILE A 151 9.67 7.52 22.06
C ILE A 151 10.56 8.76 22.20
N SER A 152 11.22 9.18 21.11
CA SER A 152 12.04 10.39 21.13
C SER A 152 11.20 11.65 21.35
N SER A 153 11.79 12.63 22.03
CA SER A 153 11.26 13.98 22.21
C SER A 153 11.72 14.99 21.15
N ASP A 154 12.45 14.53 20.12
CA ASP A 154 12.98 15.41 19.09
C ASP A 154 11.86 16.05 18.24
N PRO A 155 12.02 17.31 17.76
CA PRO A 155 11.01 18.00 16.96
C PRO A 155 10.59 17.25 15.70
N LEU A 156 11.52 16.59 15.01
CA LEU A 156 11.20 15.69 13.90
C LEU A 156 10.87 14.30 14.46
N ARG A 157 9.58 13.96 14.47
CA ARG A 157 9.07 12.68 14.93
C ARG A 157 9.22 11.59 13.86
N PHE A 158 9.56 10.38 14.31
CA PHE A 158 9.55 9.18 13.48
C PHE A 158 8.21 8.42 13.64
N GLY A 159 7.65 7.97 12.52
CA GLY A 159 6.49 7.10 12.45
C GLY A 159 6.70 5.94 11.48
N VAL A 160 5.81 4.94 11.54
CA VAL A 160 5.89 3.77 10.66
C VAL A 160 4.52 3.22 10.27
N SER A 161 4.44 2.63 9.08
CA SER A 161 3.41 1.64 8.73
C SER A 161 4.08 0.28 8.50
N THR A 162 3.49 -0.79 9.03
CA THR A 162 3.93 -2.17 8.80
C THR A 162 2.80 -3.03 8.22
N PRO A 163 3.09 -4.19 7.60
CA PRO A 163 2.08 -5.02 6.94
C PRO A 163 0.96 -5.50 7.87
N GLY A 164 1.31 -5.91 9.09
CA GLY A 164 0.35 -6.37 10.10
C GLY A 164 -0.35 -5.24 10.86
N GLY A 165 0.07 -4.00 10.64
CA GLY A 165 -0.57 -2.81 11.17
C GLY A 165 -0.51 -2.69 12.71
N PRO A 166 -1.44 -1.92 13.31
CA PRO A 166 -1.42 -1.54 14.72
C PRO A 166 -1.35 -2.68 15.74
N LEU A 167 -1.91 -3.85 15.40
CA LEU A 167 -1.96 -5.01 16.28
C LEU A 167 -0.71 -5.91 16.15
N ALA A 168 0.13 -5.69 15.14
CA ALA A 168 1.33 -6.49 14.91
C ALA A 168 2.50 -6.02 15.78
N THR A 169 2.39 -6.28 17.09
CA THR A 169 3.35 -5.78 18.08
C THR A 169 4.79 -6.19 17.77
N SER A 170 5.01 -7.41 17.28
CA SER A 170 6.35 -7.89 16.92
C SER A 170 6.97 -7.16 15.73
N GLU A 171 6.17 -6.70 14.77
CA GLU A 171 6.67 -5.90 13.64
C GLU A 171 7.09 -4.51 14.11
N LEU A 172 6.26 -3.88 14.96
CA LEU A 172 6.56 -2.57 15.54
C LEU A 172 7.79 -2.61 16.45
N ASP A 173 7.95 -3.66 17.26
CA ASP A 173 9.13 -3.87 18.11
C ASP A 173 10.39 -4.12 17.28
N ALA A 174 10.27 -4.84 16.16
CA ALA A 174 11.37 -5.05 15.22
C ALA A 174 11.80 -3.73 14.58
N VAL A 175 10.86 -2.89 14.14
CA VAL A 175 11.17 -1.55 13.64
C VAL A 175 11.85 -0.72 14.72
N ALA A 176 11.33 -0.71 15.95
CA ALA A 176 11.92 0.06 17.04
C ALA A 176 13.37 -0.37 17.31
N THR A 177 13.64 -1.68 17.27
CA THR A 177 15.00 -2.23 17.40
C THR A 177 15.91 -1.79 16.25
N LEU A 178 15.40 -1.71 15.01
CA LEU A 178 16.19 -1.28 13.85
C LEU A 178 16.64 0.17 13.95
N VAL A 179 15.79 1.06 14.46
CA VAL A 179 16.06 2.51 14.50
C VAL A 179 16.44 3.04 15.89
N ASN A 180 16.43 2.18 16.90
CA ASN A 180 16.76 2.49 18.30
C ASN A 180 15.83 3.53 18.95
N GLU A 181 14.56 3.60 18.52
CA GLU A 181 13.50 4.39 19.17
C GLU A 181 12.13 3.78 18.85
N ASN A 182 11.15 3.96 19.74
CA ASN A 182 9.78 3.57 19.43
C ASN A 182 9.14 4.56 18.43
N PRO A 183 8.45 4.09 17.37
CA PRO A 183 7.70 4.97 16.48
C PRO A 183 6.67 5.78 17.27
N SER A 184 6.69 7.11 17.12
CA SER A 184 5.74 8.00 17.77
C SER A 184 4.40 8.14 17.02
N ILE A 185 4.35 7.63 15.78
CA ILE A 185 3.17 7.58 14.92
C ILE A 185 3.09 6.17 14.32
N VAL A 186 1.92 5.54 14.38
CA VAL A 186 1.67 4.27 13.71
C VAL A 186 0.57 4.47 12.68
N MET A 187 0.89 4.25 11.42
CA MET A 187 -0.04 4.41 10.30
C MET A 187 -0.70 3.10 9.90
N SER A 188 -2.01 3.15 9.70
CA SER A 188 -2.81 2.05 9.16
C SER A 188 -3.79 2.55 8.10
N TYR A 189 -4.34 1.64 7.31
CA TYR A 189 -5.35 1.91 6.30
C TYR A 189 -6.67 1.27 6.71
N LYS A 190 -7.78 1.93 6.38
CA LYS A 190 -9.15 1.43 6.56
C LYS A 190 -10.01 1.86 5.38
N ASP A 191 -10.78 0.93 4.85
CA ASP A 191 -11.75 1.20 3.78
C ASP A 191 -13.15 1.48 4.35
N PHE A 192 -14.11 1.81 3.49
CA PHE A 192 -15.48 2.17 3.87
C PHE A 192 -16.37 0.97 4.25
N SER A 193 -15.81 -0.23 4.42
CA SER A 193 -16.53 -1.37 4.99
C SER A 193 -16.26 -1.58 6.48
N GLN A 194 -15.18 -0.99 6.98
CA GLN A 194 -14.67 -1.26 8.32
C GLN A 194 -15.24 -0.28 9.33
N ALA A 195 -15.55 -0.74 10.54
CA ALA A 195 -15.88 0.11 11.67
C ALA A 195 -14.64 0.89 12.16
N ALA A 196 -14.86 1.97 12.92
CA ALA A 196 -13.77 2.70 13.57
C ALA A 196 -12.91 1.73 14.41
N PRO A 197 -11.59 1.67 14.21
CA PRO A 197 -10.77 0.57 14.68
C PRO A 197 -10.30 0.79 16.12
N ILE A 198 -11.23 0.81 17.09
CA ILE A 198 -10.93 1.11 18.50
C ILE A 198 -9.87 0.17 19.09
N ALA A 199 -9.82 -1.09 18.68
CA ALA A 199 -8.78 -2.03 19.11
C ALA A 199 -7.38 -1.61 18.63
N ASP A 200 -7.26 -1.21 17.35
CA ASP A 200 -6.02 -0.70 16.77
C ASP A 200 -5.58 0.58 17.50
N LEU A 201 -6.51 1.50 17.73
CA LEU A 201 -6.25 2.75 18.43
C LEU A 201 -5.73 2.52 19.86
N ASN A 202 -6.34 1.60 20.61
CA ASN A 202 -5.88 1.22 21.94
C ASN A 202 -4.47 0.59 21.92
N ALA A 203 -4.15 -0.23 20.91
CA ALA A 203 -2.83 -0.85 20.80
C ALA A 203 -1.72 0.17 20.50
N VAL A 204 -2.02 1.20 19.70
CA VAL A 204 -1.08 2.29 19.40
C VAL A 204 -0.91 3.21 20.62
N ASP A 205 -2.01 3.58 21.27
CA ASP A 205 -1.98 4.41 22.49
C ASP A 205 -1.23 3.72 23.64
N ALA A 206 -1.37 2.40 23.79
CA ALA A 206 -0.61 1.61 24.78
C ALA A 206 0.91 1.65 24.55
N ARG A 207 1.36 2.02 23.35
CA ARG A 207 2.77 2.26 23.02
C ARG A 207 3.22 3.71 23.25
N GLY A 208 2.29 4.60 23.63
CA GLY A 208 2.52 6.05 23.73
C GLY A 208 2.56 6.76 22.36
N ALA A 209 2.17 6.07 21.29
CA ALA A 209 2.19 6.61 19.92
C ALA A 209 0.83 7.21 19.54
N THR A 210 0.80 8.01 18.48
CA THR A 210 -0.43 8.54 17.88
C THR A 210 -0.83 7.69 16.66
N SER A 211 -2.11 7.34 16.54
CA SER A 211 -2.60 6.67 15.34
C SER A 211 -2.79 7.63 14.17
N LEU A 212 -2.28 7.25 13.00
CA LEU A 212 -2.58 7.85 11.71
C LEU A 212 -3.45 6.89 10.91
N ILE A 213 -4.74 7.17 10.76
CA ILE A 213 -5.65 6.33 9.96
C ILE A 213 -5.79 6.95 8.57
N THR A 214 -5.26 6.25 7.56
CA THR A 214 -5.59 6.52 6.16
C THR A 214 -6.96 5.93 5.87
N TRP A 215 -7.96 6.80 5.68
CA TRP A 215 -9.35 6.39 5.54
C TRP A 215 -9.78 6.52 4.08
N GLU A 216 -10.01 5.38 3.45
CA GLU A 216 -10.12 5.26 2.01
C GLU A 216 -11.59 5.06 1.60
N PRO A 217 -12.22 6.00 0.87
CA PRO A 217 -13.62 5.88 0.46
C PRO A 217 -13.80 4.92 -0.72
N TRP A 218 -13.64 3.64 -0.46
CA TRP A 218 -13.86 2.54 -1.40
C TRP A 218 -14.00 1.21 -0.65
N LEU A 219 -14.14 0.11 -1.39
CA LEU A 219 -13.96 -1.25 -0.86
C LEU A 219 -12.68 -1.87 -1.39
N TRP A 220 -11.86 -2.43 -0.51
CA TRP A 220 -10.71 -3.23 -0.90
C TRP A 220 -11.11 -4.47 -1.69
N SER A 221 -12.27 -5.06 -1.39
CA SER A 221 -12.86 -6.18 -2.14
C SER A 221 -13.56 -5.75 -3.44
N GLY A 222 -13.57 -4.47 -3.75
CA GLY A 222 -14.22 -3.90 -4.92
C GLY A 222 -13.40 -4.05 -6.21
N ASN A 223 -13.86 -3.37 -7.26
CA ASN A 223 -13.27 -3.45 -8.60
C ASN A 223 -12.14 -2.42 -8.79
N GLY A 224 -11.14 -2.44 -7.90
CA GLY A 224 -10.00 -1.52 -7.97
C GLY A 224 -10.44 -0.05 -7.97
N ALA A 225 -9.84 0.77 -8.84
CA ALA A 225 -10.19 2.19 -8.98
C ALA A 225 -11.57 2.44 -9.64
N ASN A 226 -12.23 1.43 -10.21
CA ASN A 226 -13.53 1.57 -10.84
C ASN A 226 -14.66 1.20 -9.86
N GLN A 227 -15.02 2.15 -9.00
CA GLN A 227 -16.03 1.98 -7.95
C GLN A 227 -16.97 3.20 -7.87
N PRO A 228 -17.83 3.43 -8.89
CA PRO A 228 -18.71 4.61 -8.93
C PRO A 228 -19.78 4.66 -7.82
N ALA A 229 -19.98 3.56 -7.09
CA ALA A 229 -20.79 3.58 -5.86
C ALA A 229 -20.16 4.44 -4.75
N TYR A 230 -18.85 4.70 -4.82
CA TYR A 230 -18.07 5.50 -3.88
C TYR A 230 -17.57 6.81 -4.52
N ALA A 231 -18.22 7.27 -5.60
CA ALA A 231 -17.91 8.56 -6.20
C ALA A 231 -18.10 9.70 -5.18
N LEU A 232 -17.30 10.76 -5.34
CA LEU A 232 -17.20 11.87 -4.38
C LEU A 232 -18.52 12.65 -4.25
N ASP A 233 -19.29 12.74 -5.33
CA ASP A 233 -20.61 13.36 -5.34
C ASP A 233 -21.62 12.60 -4.47
N ARG A 234 -21.53 11.27 -4.40
CA ARG A 234 -22.35 10.42 -3.52
C ARG A 234 -22.01 10.60 -2.05
N ILE A 235 -20.72 10.76 -1.75
CA ILE A 235 -20.25 11.10 -0.39
C ILE A 235 -20.82 12.45 0.01
N THR A 236 -20.68 13.46 -0.86
CA THR A 236 -21.21 14.81 -0.63
C THR A 236 -22.74 14.83 -0.52
N ALA A 237 -23.44 13.94 -1.23
CA ALA A 237 -24.90 13.81 -1.16
C ALA A 237 -25.39 13.16 0.14
N GLY A 238 -24.48 12.64 0.97
CA GLY A 238 -24.79 12.05 2.27
C GLY A 238 -25.10 10.56 2.25
N ASP A 239 -24.85 9.85 1.14
CA ASP A 239 -25.12 8.42 1.01
C ASP A 239 -24.38 7.57 2.07
N PHE A 240 -23.28 8.11 2.63
CA PHE A 240 -22.42 7.46 3.62
C PHE A 240 -22.56 8.06 5.02
N ASP A 241 -23.46 9.01 5.26
CA ASP A 241 -23.52 9.77 6.52
C ASP A 241 -23.81 8.90 7.73
N THR A 242 -24.64 7.88 7.57
CA THR A 242 -24.89 6.92 8.66
C THR A 242 -23.61 6.22 9.09
N TYR A 243 -22.79 5.79 8.12
CA TYR A 243 -21.51 5.14 8.38
C TYR A 243 -20.48 6.12 8.98
N ILE A 244 -20.37 7.32 8.42
CA ILE A 244 -19.44 8.36 8.89
C ILE A 244 -19.82 8.82 10.32
N THR A 245 -21.11 8.95 10.61
CA THR A 245 -21.63 9.27 11.95
C THR A 245 -21.28 8.19 12.98
N GLN A 246 -21.36 6.91 12.60
CA GLN A 246 -20.94 5.80 13.47
C GLN A 246 -19.44 5.89 13.78
N TRP A 247 -18.62 6.23 12.79
CA TRP A 247 -17.20 6.48 12.98
C TRP A 247 -16.94 7.65 13.92
N GLY A 248 -17.51 8.82 13.64
CA GLY A 248 -17.36 10.00 14.48
C GLY A 248 -17.79 9.74 15.93
N THR A 249 -18.93 9.08 16.13
CA THR A 249 -19.43 8.72 17.47
C THR A 249 -18.45 7.80 18.21
N ALA A 250 -17.88 6.80 17.53
CA ALA A 250 -16.91 5.89 18.13
C ALA A 250 -15.59 6.61 18.49
N LEU A 251 -15.12 7.52 17.64
CA LEU A 251 -13.91 8.30 17.91
C LEU A 251 -14.12 9.32 19.04
N ALA A 252 -15.28 9.98 19.09
CA ALA A 252 -15.67 10.86 20.18
C ALA A 252 -15.72 10.12 21.52
N ALA A 253 -16.27 8.89 21.54
CA ALA A 253 -16.32 8.07 22.74
C ALA A 253 -14.93 7.53 23.17
N TRP A 254 -14.00 7.38 22.23
CA TRP A 254 -12.62 6.97 22.52
C TRP A 254 -11.79 8.09 23.14
N ASP A 255 -12.07 9.35 22.79
CA ASP A 255 -11.60 10.59 23.44
C ASP A 255 -10.07 10.68 23.66
N LYS A 256 -9.29 10.26 22.66
CA LYS A 256 -7.83 10.38 22.63
C LYS A 256 -7.35 10.88 21.26
N PRO A 257 -6.14 11.44 21.15
CA PRO A 257 -5.63 11.97 19.89
C PRO A 257 -5.54 10.90 18.79
N VAL A 258 -6.17 11.18 17.65
CA VAL A 258 -6.08 10.38 16.42
C VAL A 258 -6.02 11.31 15.21
N MET A 259 -5.18 10.97 14.24
CA MET A 259 -5.15 11.67 12.96
C MET A 259 -5.96 10.88 11.93
N LEU A 260 -6.91 11.55 11.26
CA LEU A 260 -7.62 11.00 10.11
C LEU A 260 -7.08 11.62 8.82
N ARG A 261 -6.65 10.75 7.90
CA ARG A 261 -6.13 11.07 6.57
C ARG A 261 -7.10 10.54 5.52
N PHE A 262 -8.22 11.24 5.35
CA PHE A 262 -9.29 10.87 4.45
C PHE A 262 -8.87 11.03 2.99
N ALA A 263 -9.12 10.02 2.14
CA ALA A 263 -8.97 10.14 0.68
C ALA A 263 -7.61 10.75 0.25
N HIS A 264 -6.51 10.18 0.73
CA HIS A 264 -5.13 10.60 0.44
C HIS A 264 -4.75 10.53 -1.05
N GLU A 265 -3.65 11.20 -1.44
CA GLU A 265 -3.09 11.19 -2.79
C GLU A 265 -4.09 11.55 -3.91
N MET A 266 -5.07 12.38 -3.56
CA MET A 266 -6.18 12.77 -4.43
C MET A 266 -5.75 13.52 -5.71
N ASN A 267 -4.52 14.04 -5.75
CA ASN A 267 -3.92 14.65 -6.93
C ASN A 267 -3.37 13.64 -7.96
N GLY A 268 -3.35 12.35 -7.58
CA GLY A 268 -3.04 11.23 -8.47
C GLY A 268 -4.21 10.81 -9.35
N ASN A 269 -4.07 9.66 -10.02
CA ASN A 269 -5.12 9.08 -10.87
C ASN A 269 -5.40 7.58 -10.61
N TRP A 270 -4.77 7.02 -9.58
CA TRP A 270 -4.84 5.58 -9.27
C TRP A 270 -5.95 5.21 -8.29
N TYR A 271 -6.57 6.20 -7.62
CA TYR A 271 -7.63 5.97 -6.64
C TYR A 271 -9.02 6.35 -7.14
N PRO A 272 -10.08 5.67 -6.65
CA PRO A 272 -11.45 5.93 -7.09
C PRO A 272 -11.99 7.32 -6.69
N TRP A 273 -11.32 8.00 -5.75
CA TRP A 273 -11.61 9.36 -5.31
C TRP A 273 -10.74 10.43 -6.00
N ALA A 274 -9.97 10.08 -7.03
CA ALA A 274 -9.37 11.09 -7.91
C ALA A 274 -10.49 11.81 -8.70
N GLU A 275 -10.35 13.12 -8.90
CA GLU A 275 -11.34 13.92 -9.67
C GLU A 275 -11.43 13.50 -11.15
N SER A 276 -10.50 12.67 -11.65
CA SER A 276 -10.55 12.09 -12.99
C SER A 276 -11.16 10.68 -13.04
N ALA A 277 -11.60 10.12 -11.91
CA ALA A 277 -12.12 8.75 -11.81
C ALA A 277 -13.64 8.74 -11.57
N ASN A 278 -14.30 7.64 -11.93
CA ASN A 278 -15.69 7.32 -11.53
C ASN A 278 -16.78 8.38 -11.81
N GLY A 279 -16.53 9.33 -12.70
CA GLY A 279 -17.46 10.44 -12.98
C GLY A 279 -17.31 11.65 -12.06
N ASN A 280 -16.36 11.59 -11.11
CA ASN A 280 -15.96 12.75 -10.29
C ASN A 280 -15.56 13.92 -11.21
N GLN A 281 -15.69 15.13 -10.67
CA GLN A 281 -15.40 16.39 -11.34
C GLN A 281 -14.47 17.26 -10.49
N ALA A 282 -13.91 18.29 -11.13
CA ALA A 282 -13.14 19.31 -10.43
C ALA A 282 -13.98 19.99 -9.33
N GLY A 283 -13.48 19.95 -8.10
CA GLY A 283 -14.15 20.48 -6.91
C GLY A 283 -14.90 19.44 -6.08
N ASP A 284 -15.19 18.26 -6.62
CA ASP A 284 -15.90 17.21 -5.88
C ASP A 284 -15.07 16.70 -4.70
N TYR A 285 -13.74 16.69 -4.82
CA TYR A 285 -12.87 16.27 -3.72
C TYR A 285 -13.01 17.20 -2.52
N VAL A 286 -12.97 18.50 -2.78
CA VAL A 286 -13.13 19.54 -1.74
C VAL A 286 -14.51 19.45 -1.10
N ALA A 287 -15.56 19.24 -1.90
CA ALA A 287 -16.93 19.10 -1.39
C ALA A 287 -17.06 17.86 -0.48
N ALA A 288 -16.55 16.71 -0.92
CA ALA A 288 -16.60 15.48 -0.14
C ALA A 288 -15.77 15.56 1.14
N TRP A 289 -14.56 16.15 1.09
CA TRP A 289 -13.73 16.36 2.27
C TRP A 289 -14.47 17.17 3.33
N ARG A 290 -15.02 18.33 2.93
CA ARG A 290 -15.74 19.22 3.85
C ARG A 290 -16.95 18.53 4.45
N HIS A 291 -17.71 17.80 3.63
CA HIS A 291 -18.87 17.05 4.07
C HIS A 291 -18.51 15.99 5.12
N VAL A 292 -17.51 15.14 4.85
CA VAL A 292 -17.05 14.11 5.80
C VAL A 292 -16.55 14.74 7.10
N HIS A 293 -15.79 15.84 6.99
CA HIS A 293 -15.36 16.62 8.16
C HIS A 293 -16.54 17.10 9.00
N ASP A 294 -17.53 17.73 8.38
CA ASP A 294 -18.68 18.31 9.08
C ASP A 294 -19.55 17.23 9.74
N VAL A 295 -19.74 16.08 9.09
CA VAL A 295 -20.47 14.95 9.68
C VAL A 295 -19.74 14.40 10.91
N VAL A 296 -18.42 14.21 10.86
CA VAL A 296 -17.63 13.76 12.02
C VAL A 296 -17.59 14.83 13.12
N ALA A 297 -17.41 16.10 12.78
CA ALA A 297 -17.40 17.19 13.74
C ALA A 297 -18.75 17.30 14.48
N ALA A 298 -19.86 17.07 13.78
CA ALA A 298 -21.21 17.08 14.36
C ALA A 298 -21.45 15.98 15.40
N THR A 299 -20.64 14.92 15.43
CA THR A 299 -20.72 13.89 16.49
C THR A 299 -20.01 14.30 17.78
N GLY A 300 -19.34 15.47 17.81
CA GLY A 300 -18.54 15.92 18.94
C GLY A 300 -17.14 15.31 19.02
N ALA A 301 -16.64 14.70 17.94
CA ALA A 301 -15.31 14.09 17.87
C ALA A 301 -14.18 15.14 17.80
N THR A 302 -14.02 15.95 18.85
CA THR A 302 -13.02 17.03 18.91
C THR A 302 -11.58 16.52 19.09
N ASN A 303 -11.41 15.22 19.30
CA ASN A 303 -10.11 14.54 19.44
C ASN A 303 -9.47 14.13 18.11
N VAL A 304 -10.20 14.31 16.99
CA VAL A 304 -9.73 14.00 15.64
C VAL A 304 -8.93 15.18 15.07
N GLN A 305 -7.72 14.90 14.59
CA GLN A 305 -6.92 15.81 13.77
C GLN A 305 -7.04 15.46 12.29
N TRP A 306 -7.36 16.44 11.45
CA TRP A 306 -7.53 16.25 10.01
C TRP A 306 -6.22 16.46 9.26
N LEU A 307 -5.68 15.38 8.68
CA LEU A 307 -4.46 15.39 7.89
C LEU A 307 -4.77 15.38 6.39
N TRP A 308 -4.61 16.52 5.72
CA TRP A 308 -4.74 16.61 4.25
C TRP A 308 -3.40 16.28 3.58
N SER A 309 -3.32 15.14 2.89
CA SER A 309 -2.06 14.58 2.35
C SER A 309 -2.17 14.21 0.87
N PRO A 310 -1.81 15.11 -0.04
CA PRO A 310 -1.56 14.75 -1.44
C PRO A 310 -0.28 13.93 -1.63
N ASN A 311 -0.13 13.31 -2.81
CA ASN A 311 1.17 12.87 -3.31
C ASN A 311 2.01 14.09 -3.68
N VAL A 312 3.34 13.98 -3.62
CA VAL A 312 4.26 15.01 -4.15
C VAL A 312 3.82 15.46 -5.55
N PRO A 313 3.77 16.78 -5.83
CA PRO A 313 3.37 17.25 -7.16
C PRO A 313 4.26 16.67 -8.26
N TYR A 314 3.65 16.23 -9.35
CA TYR A 314 4.36 15.73 -10.52
C TYR A 314 3.68 16.20 -11.80
N TRP A 315 4.38 16.06 -12.94
CA TRP A 315 3.83 16.46 -14.23
C TRP A 315 2.54 15.70 -14.55
N GLY A 316 1.44 16.43 -14.71
CA GLY A 316 0.12 15.85 -14.99
C GLY A 316 -0.72 15.50 -13.77
N SER A 317 -0.20 15.71 -12.55
CA SER A 317 -1.02 15.65 -11.33
C SER A 317 -2.04 16.81 -11.27
N THR A 318 -3.17 16.58 -10.61
CA THR A 318 -4.15 17.64 -10.36
C THR A 318 -3.52 18.73 -9.47
N PRO A 319 -3.62 20.02 -9.83
CA PRO A 319 -3.05 21.09 -9.02
C PRO A 319 -3.60 21.10 -7.58
N LEU A 320 -2.69 21.11 -6.60
CA LEU A 320 -3.04 21.07 -5.18
C LEU A 320 -3.98 22.20 -4.73
N SER A 321 -3.90 23.36 -5.37
CA SER A 321 -4.79 24.50 -5.07
C SER A 321 -6.27 24.22 -5.35
N GLY A 322 -6.58 23.32 -6.29
CA GLY A 322 -7.95 22.91 -6.58
C GLY A 322 -8.50 21.86 -5.59
N LEU A 323 -7.61 21.22 -4.82
CA LEU A 323 -7.93 20.10 -3.94
C LEU A 323 -7.86 20.47 -2.45
N TYR A 324 -7.33 21.64 -2.12
CA TYR A 324 -7.19 22.09 -0.73
C TYR A 324 -8.56 22.52 -0.16
N PRO A 325 -9.07 21.87 0.90
CA PRO A 325 -10.41 22.12 1.41
C PRO A 325 -10.52 23.42 2.24
N GLY A 326 -9.40 24.09 2.53
CA GLY A 326 -9.35 25.34 3.27
C GLY A 326 -8.92 25.16 4.74
N ALA A 327 -8.39 26.23 5.32
CA ALA A 327 -7.72 26.19 6.63
C ALA A 327 -8.60 25.78 7.82
N GLY A 328 -9.93 25.91 7.69
CA GLY A 328 -10.90 25.50 8.71
C GLY A 328 -11.23 24.00 8.71
N TYR A 329 -10.76 23.25 7.72
CA TYR A 329 -11.05 21.83 7.52
C TYR A 329 -9.81 20.93 7.64
N VAL A 330 -8.67 21.52 8.04
CA VAL A 330 -7.36 20.85 8.04
C VAL A 330 -6.59 21.30 9.26
N ASP A 331 -6.11 20.35 10.06
CA ASP A 331 -5.23 20.61 11.21
C ASP A 331 -3.76 20.47 10.84
N VAL A 332 -3.47 19.49 9.98
CA VAL A 332 -2.12 19.12 9.54
C VAL A 332 -2.13 18.93 8.03
N VAL A 333 -1.08 19.38 7.35
CA VAL A 333 -0.88 19.07 5.93
C VAL A 333 0.22 18.04 5.77
N GLY A 334 0.20 17.26 4.69
CA GLY A 334 1.24 16.28 4.46
C GLY A 334 1.55 15.97 3.01
N LEU A 335 2.57 15.15 2.82
CA LEU A 335 2.97 14.64 1.52
C LEU A 335 3.28 13.16 1.59
N ASP A 336 2.84 12.46 0.54
CA ASP A 336 3.29 11.13 0.23
C ASP A 336 4.34 11.23 -0.88
N GLY A 337 5.45 10.51 -0.75
CA GLY A 337 6.50 10.57 -1.76
C GLY A 337 7.54 9.49 -1.60
N TYR A 338 7.92 8.89 -2.72
CA TYR A 338 8.83 7.74 -2.77
C TYR A 338 9.98 7.96 -3.72
N ASN A 339 11.19 7.59 -3.29
CA ASN A 339 12.31 7.44 -4.22
C ASN A 339 12.26 6.05 -4.87
N TRP A 340 11.58 5.96 -6.01
CA TRP A 340 11.48 4.74 -6.82
C TRP A 340 12.80 4.30 -7.46
N GLY A 341 13.82 5.17 -7.45
CA GLY A 341 15.11 4.82 -7.98
C GLY A 341 15.04 4.46 -9.46
N THR A 342 15.69 3.37 -9.85
CA THR A 342 15.53 2.78 -11.20
C THR A 342 14.72 1.49 -11.17
N ALA A 343 13.87 1.30 -10.16
CA ALA A 343 13.08 0.08 -10.02
C ALA A 343 11.87 0.04 -10.95
N ALA A 344 11.38 1.20 -11.39
CA ALA A 344 10.37 1.32 -12.43
C ALA A 344 10.94 2.04 -13.67
N SER A 345 10.48 1.64 -14.86
CA SER A 345 10.97 2.19 -16.14
C SER A 345 10.68 3.69 -16.32
N TRP A 346 9.69 4.23 -15.62
CA TRP A 346 9.31 5.64 -15.62
C TRP A 346 9.99 6.46 -14.52
N SER A 347 10.77 5.82 -13.65
CA SER A 347 11.39 6.46 -12.48
C SER A 347 12.90 6.66 -12.63
N SER A 348 13.44 7.60 -11.86
CA SER A 348 14.88 7.79 -11.67
C SER A 348 15.20 8.05 -10.20
N TRP A 349 16.46 7.84 -9.83
CA TRP A 349 16.94 8.14 -8.48
C TRP A 349 16.75 9.62 -8.15
N THR A 350 16.00 9.89 -7.09
CA THR A 350 15.59 11.25 -6.71
C THR A 350 15.98 11.53 -5.27
N SER A 351 16.74 12.61 -5.04
CA SER A 351 17.12 13.04 -3.69
C SER A 351 15.90 13.53 -2.89
N PRO A 352 15.91 13.48 -1.54
CA PRO A 352 14.79 13.96 -0.71
C PRO A 352 14.41 15.42 -0.99
N SER A 353 15.41 16.30 -1.16
CA SER A 353 15.18 17.72 -1.46
C SER A 353 14.47 17.94 -2.80
N ALA A 354 14.83 17.15 -3.83
CA ALA A 354 14.19 17.20 -5.13
C ALA A 354 12.79 16.56 -5.10
N LEU A 355 12.60 15.52 -4.28
CA LEU A 355 11.34 14.82 -4.14
C LEU A 355 10.27 15.68 -3.44
N PHE A 356 10.64 16.34 -2.34
CA PHE A 356 9.70 17.03 -1.47
C PHE A 356 9.68 18.56 -1.62
N GLY A 357 10.73 19.18 -2.17
CA GLY A 357 10.90 20.64 -2.12
C GLY A 357 9.73 21.45 -2.72
N ASP A 358 9.27 21.06 -3.90
CA ASP A 358 8.14 21.73 -4.56
C ASP A 358 6.83 21.50 -3.82
N GLY A 359 6.62 20.27 -3.32
CA GLY A 359 5.47 19.93 -2.48
C GLY A 359 5.42 20.75 -1.20
N LEU A 360 6.53 20.83 -0.46
CA LEU A 360 6.62 21.62 0.78
C LEU A 360 6.36 23.11 0.51
N THR A 361 6.87 23.63 -0.60
CA THR A 361 6.61 25.01 -1.02
C THR A 361 5.12 25.25 -1.29
N ALA A 362 4.46 24.32 -2.00
CA ALA A 362 3.03 24.39 -2.27
C ALA A 362 2.21 24.31 -0.98
N LEU A 363 2.54 23.41 -0.06
CA LEU A 363 1.85 23.28 1.23
C LEU A 363 1.94 24.57 2.06
N ARG A 364 3.12 25.16 2.16
CA ARG A 364 3.33 26.43 2.90
C ARG A 364 2.53 27.60 2.32
N SER A 365 2.36 27.61 1.00
CA SER A 365 1.56 28.62 0.30
C SER A 365 0.05 28.43 0.56
N LEU A 366 -0.44 27.19 0.49
CA LEU A 366 -1.85 26.87 0.64
C LEU A 366 -2.33 26.91 2.09
N ALA A 367 -1.49 26.47 3.02
CA ALA A 367 -1.83 26.24 4.42
C ALA A 367 -0.77 26.85 5.36
N PRO A 368 -0.56 28.19 5.31
CA PRO A 368 0.49 28.84 6.09
C PRO A 368 0.33 28.59 7.59
N GLY A 369 1.43 28.20 8.24
CA GLY A 369 1.48 27.95 9.69
C GLY A 369 0.90 26.62 10.15
N LYS A 370 0.37 25.78 9.25
CA LYS A 370 -0.02 24.40 9.60
C LYS A 370 1.24 23.52 9.70
N PRO A 371 1.32 22.63 10.70
CA PRO A 371 2.40 21.65 10.77
C PRO A 371 2.35 20.72 9.55
N ILE A 372 3.53 20.31 9.09
CA ILE A 372 3.70 19.42 7.95
C ILE A 372 4.16 18.04 8.44
N ILE A 373 3.58 16.98 7.88
CA ILE A 373 4.04 15.59 8.04
C ILE A 373 4.37 15.01 6.66
N ILE A 374 5.52 14.34 6.51
CA ILE A 374 5.70 13.44 5.38
C ILE A 374 4.94 12.15 5.72
N SER A 375 3.67 12.08 5.30
CA SER A 375 2.69 11.10 5.75
C SER A 375 3.00 9.69 5.31
N GLU A 376 3.79 9.55 4.25
CA GLU A 376 4.22 8.26 3.73
C GLU A 376 5.47 8.43 2.87
N THR A 377 6.53 7.67 3.18
CA THR A 377 7.74 7.68 2.35
C THR A 377 8.55 6.39 2.44
N GLY A 378 9.41 6.19 1.45
CA GLY A 378 10.40 5.13 1.37
C GLY A 378 11.33 5.34 0.18
N SER A 379 12.43 4.59 0.17
CA SER A 379 13.37 4.57 -0.96
C SER A 379 13.64 3.14 -1.42
N ALA A 380 13.74 2.96 -2.72
CA ALA A 380 14.26 1.75 -3.33
C ALA A 380 15.77 1.65 -3.09
N GLU A 381 16.33 0.45 -3.26
CA GLU A 381 17.77 0.22 -3.34
C GLU A 381 18.32 0.46 -4.76
N ALA A 382 17.47 0.32 -5.78
CA ALA A 382 17.89 0.41 -7.18
C ALA A 382 18.18 1.86 -7.59
N GLY A 383 19.30 2.11 -8.26
CA GLY A 383 19.61 3.42 -8.87
C GLY A 383 20.47 4.36 -8.03
N GLY A 384 20.84 3.98 -6.80
CA GLY A 384 21.69 4.77 -5.91
C GLY A 384 21.88 4.12 -4.55
N SER A 385 22.32 4.89 -3.54
CA SER A 385 22.57 4.40 -2.18
C SER A 385 21.40 4.74 -1.26
N LYS A 386 20.59 3.74 -0.88
CA LYS A 386 19.47 3.95 0.06
C LYS A 386 19.95 4.42 1.43
N ALA A 387 21.13 3.97 1.86
CA ALA A 387 21.75 4.42 3.11
C ALA A 387 22.04 5.94 3.09
N ASP A 388 22.62 6.44 2.01
CA ASP A 388 22.88 7.89 1.85
C ASP A 388 21.56 8.66 1.72
N TRP A 389 20.57 8.08 1.04
CA TRP A 389 19.24 8.67 0.91
C TRP A 389 18.54 8.80 2.27
N ASN A 390 18.59 7.77 3.13
CA ASN A 390 18.00 7.81 4.48
C ASN A 390 18.65 8.91 5.32
N THR A 391 19.98 9.03 5.26
CA THR A 391 20.73 10.09 5.95
C THR A 391 20.33 11.47 5.45
N ALA A 392 20.24 11.64 4.12
CA ALA A 392 19.82 12.87 3.49
C ALA A 392 18.36 13.22 3.80
N LEU A 393 17.47 12.24 3.91
CA LEU A 393 16.04 12.47 4.20
C LEU A 393 15.90 13.10 5.58
N VAL A 394 16.45 12.44 6.61
CA VAL A 394 16.32 12.92 8.00
C VAL A 394 16.97 14.30 8.13
N SER A 395 18.16 14.51 7.56
CA SER A 395 18.84 15.81 7.59
C SER A 395 18.02 16.90 6.90
N TYR A 396 17.44 16.61 5.73
CA TYR A 396 16.63 17.56 4.97
C TYR A 396 15.36 17.94 5.72
N LEU A 397 14.63 16.96 6.26
CA LEU A 397 13.38 17.19 6.98
C LEU A 397 13.61 17.88 8.32
N ALA A 398 14.66 17.52 9.07
CA ALA A 398 14.99 18.15 10.35
C ALA A 398 15.38 19.63 10.18
N ALA A 399 15.93 20.02 9.02
CA ALA A 399 16.22 21.40 8.69
C ALA A 399 14.95 22.25 8.39
N GLN A 400 13.77 21.64 8.30
CA GLN A 400 12.50 22.33 8.09
C GLN A 400 11.74 22.45 9.42
N SER A 401 11.69 23.64 10.02
CA SER A 401 11.07 23.84 11.35
C SER A 401 9.57 23.54 11.41
N ASP A 402 8.89 23.54 10.28
CA ASP A 402 7.46 23.26 10.13
C ASP A 402 7.18 21.79 9.77
N VAL A 403 8.20 20.99 9.44
CA VAL A 403 8.06 19.54 9.26
C VAL A 403 8.25 18.86 10.61
N THR A 404 7.17 18.32 11.14
CA THR A 404 7.08 17.81 12.51
C THR A 404 7.18 16.29 12.58
N ALA A 405 6.96 15.57 11.48
CA ALA A 405 7.09 14.13 11.44
C ALA A 405 7.34 13.59 10.02
N PHE A 406 7.86 12.36 9.95
CA PHE A 406 7.76 11.53 8.77
C PHE A 406 7.36 10.10 9.14
N VAL A 407 6.61 9.44 8.26
CA VAL A 407 6.14 8.07 8.45
C VAL A 407 6.77 7.18 7.38
N TRP A 408 7.59 6.23 7.82
CA TRP A 408 8.21 5.27 6.91
C TRP A 408 7.22 4.16 6.54
N PHE A 409 7.09 3.88 5.24
CA PHE A 409 6.31 2.76 4.73
C PHE A 409 7.17 1.48 4.77
N HIS A 410 7.15 0.76 5.90
CA HIS A 410 7.97 -0.43 6.12
C HIS A 410 7.32 -1.67 5.50
N HIS A 411 7.24 -1.71 4.17
CA HIS A 411 6.58 -2.79 3.43
C HIS A 411 7.47 -3.33 2.32
N ASN A 412 7.33 -4.62 2.01
CA ASN A 412 7.87 -5.19 0.78
C ASN A 412 6.71 -5.35 -0.22
N LYS A 413 6.59 -4.40 -1.15
CA LYS A 413 5.41 -4.24 -2.02
C LYS A 413 5.83 -4.11 -3.48
N GLU A 414 5.63 -2.94 -4.12
CA GLU A 414 6.04 -2.71 -5.51
C GLU A 414 7.55 -2.85 -5.66
N VAL A 415 8.26 -2.41 -4.62
CA VAL A 415 9.67 -2.70 -4.36
C VAL A 415 9.87 -2.93 -2.86
N ASP A 416 11.08 -3.29 -2.46
CA ASP A 416 11.41 -3.46 -1.04
C ASP A 416 11.65 -2.09 -0.36
N TRP A 417 10.57 -1.49 0.15
CA TRP A 417 10.61 -0.22 0.87
C TRP A 417 11.14 -0.35 2.29
N ARG A 418 11.24 -1.58 2.83
CA ARG A 418 11.60 -1.81 4.24
C ARG A 418 12.91 -1.14 4.63
N ILE A 419 12.96 -0.66 5.87
CA ILE A 419 14.15 -0.04 6.48
C ILE A 419 15.35 -1.00 6.41
N ASN A 420 15.10 -2.29 6.62
CA ASN A 420 16.08 -3.37 6.59
C ASN A 420 16.13 -4.12 5.25
N SER A 421 15.79 -3.48 4.13
CA SER A 421 16.12 -4.01 2.79
C SER A 421 17.63 -4.29 2.63
N SER A 422 18.45 -3.55 3.36
CA SER A 422 19.87 -3.81 3.59
C SER A 422 20.28 -3.40 5.00
N THR A 423 21.34 -4.00 5.54
CA THR A 423 21.92 -3.60 6.84
C THR A 423 22.41 -2.15 6.82
N SER A 424 22.97 -1.70 5.70
CA SER A 424 23.40 -0.31 5.52
C SER A 424 22.23 0.68 5.56
N SER A 425 21.09 0.35 4.96
CA SER A 425 19.88 1.18 5.01
C SER A 425 19.40 1.35 6.46
N ALA A 426 19.31 0.25 7.22
CA ALA A 426 18.87 0.29 8.61
C ALA A 426 19.82 1.09 9.52
N ASN A 427 21.13 0.81 9.44
CA ASN A 427 22.14 1.51 10.22
C ASN A 427 22.17 3.02 9.93
N ALA A 428 22.01 3.41 8.66
CA ALA A 428 22.00 4.81 8.26
C ALA A 428 20.76 5.54 8.80
N LEU A 429 19.58 4.93 8.72
CA LEU A 429 18.37 5.54 9.27
C LEU A 429 18.45 5.70 10.79
N ALA A 430 18.92 4.67 11.51
CA ALA A 430 19.13 4.72 12.96
C ALA A 430 20.11 5.83 13.37
N THR A 431 21.25 5.92 12.66
CA THR A 431 22.28 6.95 12.91
C THR A 431 21.74 8.34 12.64
N ALA A 432 21.04 8.53 11.54
CA ALA A 432 20.49 9.82 11.16
C ALA A 432 19.39 10.27 12.12
N LEU A 433 18.52 9.36 12.55
CA LEU A 433 17.52 9.62 13.58
C LEU A 433 18.18 10.05 14.90
N ALA A 434 19.22 9.35 15.36
CA ALA A 434 19.93 9.74 16.58
C ALA A 434 20.61 11.13 16.50
N ALA A 435 20.99 11.58 15.29
CA ALA A 435 21.69 12.84 15.06
C ALA A 435 20.77 14.02 14.68
N ARG A 436 19.46 13.81 14.53
CA ARG A 436 18.54 14.79 13.92
C ARG A 436 18.35 16.12 14.65
N ASN A 437 18.88 16.21 15.86
CA ASN A 437 18.87 17.40 16.73
C ASN A 437 20.27 17.95 17.03
N SER A 438 21.31 17.44 16.36
CA SER A 438 22.71 17.83 16.57
C SER A 438 23.15 19.02 15.72
#